data_AF-A0A8S3ZC65-F1
#
_entry.id   AF-A0A8S3ZC65-F1
#
_cell.length_a   1.000
_cell.length_b   1.000
_cell.length_c   1.000
_cell.angle_alpha   90.00
_cell.angle_beta   90.00
_cell.angle_gamma   90.00
#
_symmetry.space_group_name_H-M   'P 1'
#
loop_
_entity.id
_entity.type
_entity.pdbx_description
1 polymer ?
#
loop_
_entity_poly.entity_id
_entity_poly.type
_entity_poly.pdbx_seq_one_letter_code
_entity_poly.pdbx_strand_id
1 'polypeptide(L)'
;MDNPECPPPILNCEKLKTAHDSLTKGLVIDSDNDAVVLCTSLFHGSCQVLNLNNITSVISYTQKPIVPNDESSCVMFLAPGATKEQSLYIGAEYSNLGDMSYRDLVPSISSRHLKTLEFVHRDSEGATRMVVKAELRSEFKIKFVSGFSYNGYVYFVTTQPKSPKSKEKVTRISRLCTGDKYFRSYIEIPLECQDGLSTNPMVAQAVSRMGDDGLVVSFSPDSSSGSKASALCMYRMENIDKVFAETIQNCYNGQGKVGPAHYENERTCMRTVSVVTTTTTAAVATTTITTTTTTTAITTTTTTTTTTTTTTTTTNTNHTTTTNTTITTTTT
;
A
#
# COMPACT_ATOMS: atom_id res chain seq x y z
N MET A 1 20.01 -19.12 -10.15
CA MET A 1 19.49 -19.45 -11.50
C MET A 1 17.98 -19.49 -11.40
N ASP A 2 17.29 -18.67 -12.17
CA ASP A 2 15.84 -18.56 -12.17
C ASP A 2 15.32 -18.38 -13.61
N ASN A 3 14.02 -18.57 -13.83
CA ASN A 3 13.34 -18.18 -15.06
C ASN A 3 11.87 -17.88 -14.70
N PRO A 4 11.35 -16.67 -15.00
CA PRO A 4 9.97 -16.28 -14.70
C PRO A 4 8.88 -17.14 -15.36
N GLU A 5 9.21 -17.94 -16.37
CA GLU A 5 8.30 -18.89 -17.03
C GLU A 5 8.29 -20.27 -16.34
N CYS A 6 9.19 -20.51 -15.39
CA CYS A 6 9.16 -21.73 -14.59
C CYS A 6 7.99 -21.70 -13.61
N PRO A 7 7.47 -22.85 -13.16
CA PRO A 7 6.66 -22.89 -11.95
C PRO A 7 7.44 -22.48 -10.70
N PRO A 8 6.75 -22.14 -9.58
CA PRO A 8 7.38 -22.04 -8.28
C PRO A 8 8.21 -23.29 -7.95
N PRO A 9 9.26 -23.18 -7.09
CA PRO A 9 10.34 -24.17 -6.97
C PRO A 9 9.94 -25.61 -6.60
N ILE A 10 8.67 -25.85 -6.30
CA ILE A 10 8.10 -27.16 -6.01
C ILE A 10 8.09 -28.07 -7.25
N LEU A 11 7.95 -27.49 -8.43
CA LEU A 11 7.78 -28.25 -9.68
C LEU A 11 9.02 -28.16 -10.56
N ASN A 12 9.25 -29.22 -11.34
CA ASN A 12 10.30 -29.23 -12.33
C ASN A 12 10.02 -28.20 -13.43
N CYS A 13 11.09 -27.61 -13.95
CA CYS A 13 11.02 -26.63 -15.02
C CYS A 13 11.89 -27.07 -16.19
N GLU A 14 11.30 -27.12 -17.38
CA GLU A 14 12.00 -27.46 -18.62
C GLU A 14 12.62 -26.22 -19.29
N LYS A 15 12.25 -25.01 -18.85
CA LYS A 15 12.81 -23.77 -19.37
C LYS A 15 14.23 -23.57 -18.85
N LEU A 16 15.11 -23.07 -19.71
CA LEU A 16 16.48 -22.75 -19.34
C LEU A 16 16.50 -21.65 -18.26
N LYS A 17 17.12 -21.94 -17.12
CA LYS A 17 17.31 -20.96 -16.05
C LYS A 17 18.56 -20.12 -16.33
N THR A 18 18.51 -18.84 -15.99
CA THR A 18 19.63 -17.89 -16.13
C THR A 18 19.95 -17.26 -14.78
N ALA A 19 21.13 -16.65 -14.66
CA ALA A 19 21.48 -15.89 -13.47
C ALA A 19 20.62 -14.62 -13.43
N HIS A 20 19.99 -14.37 -12.29
CA HIS A 20 19.20 -13.18 -12.02
C HIS A 20 19.55 -12.68 -10.63
N ASP A 21 19.54 -11.36 -10.46
CA ASP A 21 19.78 -10.73 -9.17
C ASP A 21 18.59 -10.97 -8.22
N SER A 22 18.93 -11.13 -6.94
CA SER A 22 17.94 -11.27 -5.87
C SER A 22 17.65 -9.91 -5.25
N LEU A 23 16.64 -9.22 -5.77
CA LEU A 23 16.21 -7.93 -5.24
C LEU A 23 15.41 -8.15 -3.96
N THR A 24 15.81 -7.49 -2.87
CA THR A 24 15.02 -7.50 -1.63
C THR A 24 13.75 -6.68 -1.86
N LYS A 25 12.59 -7.31 -1.68
CA LYS A 25 11.27 -6.68 -1.84
C LYS A 25 10.70 -6.18 -0.52
N GLY A 26 11.08 -6.80 0.58
CA GLY A 26 10.74 -6.32 1.90
C GLY A 26 11.42 -7.14 3.00
N LEU A 27 11.62 -6.48 4.12
CA LEU A 27 12.25 -7.00 5.32
C LEU A 27 11.45 -6.49 6.52
N VAL A 28 10.92 -7.40 7.34
CA VAL A 28 10.11 -7.05 8.50
C VAL A 28 10.60 -7.81 9.72
N ILE A 29 10.81 -7.10 10.82
CA ILE A 29 11.26 -7.66 12.09
C ILE A 29 10.04 -7.89 12.98
N ASP A 30 9.86 -9.13 13.41
CA ASP A 30 8.94 -9.54 14.45
C ASP A 30 9.75 -9.78 15.73
N SER A 31 9.86 -8.73 16.55
CA SER A 31 10.61 -8.76 17.80
C SER A 31 9.95 -9.63 18.87
N ASP A 32 8.64 -9.88 18.78
CA ASP A 32 7.91 -10.65 19.78
C ASP A 32 8.22 -12.16 19.66
N ASN A 33 8.60 -12.62 18.46
CA ASN A 33 8.89 -14.02 18.16
C ASN A 33 10.35 -14.27 17.72
N ASP A 34 11.25 -13.30 17.91
CA ASP A 34 12.65 -13.35 17.46
C ASP A 34 12.77 -13.80 15.99
N ALA A 35 11.93 -13.23 15.12
CA ALA A 35 11.81 -13.64 13.73
C ALA A 35 11.97 -12.45 12.76
N VAL A 36 12.45 -12.76 11.56
CA VAL A 36 12.55 -11.80 10.45
C VAL A 36 11.90 -12.40 9.22
N VAL A 37 10.96 -11.67 8.61
CA VAL A 37 10.41 -12.03 7.31
C VAL A 37 11.24 -11.32 6.23
N LEU A 38 11.90 -12.10 5.37
CA LEU A 38 12.66 -11.62 4.22
C LEU A 38 12.00 -12.10 2.93
N CYS A 39 11.65 -11.16 2.05
CA CYS A 39 11.08 -11.45 0.73
C CYS A 39 11.98 -10.93 -0.38
N THR A 40 12.16 -11.72 -1.44
CA THR A 40 13.00 -11.36 -2.59
C THR A 40 12.27 -11.56 -3.91
N SER A 41 12.78 -10.97 -5.00
CA SER A 41 12.19 -11.07 -6.34
C SER A 41 12.28 -12.48 -6.94
N LEU A 42 13.26 -13.27 -6.53
CA LEU A 42 13.49 -14.61 -7.08
C LEU A 42 12.35 -15.56 -6.74
N PHE A 43 12.19 -16.57 -7.61
CA PHE A 43 11.23 -17.65 -7.45
C PHE A 43 9.82 -17.12 -7.27
N HIS A 44 9.41 -16.26 -8.21
CA HIS A 44 8.07 -15.68 -8.25
C HIS A 44 7.74 -14.69 -7.14
N GLY A 45 8.74 -14.18 -6.43
CA GLY A 45 8.53 -13.30 -5.28
C GLY A 45 8.34 -14.09 -3.99
N SER A 46 9.31 -14.95 -3.66
CA SER A 46 9.24 -15.85 -2.50
C SER A 46 9.71 -15.17 -1.21
N CYS A 47 9.26 -15.72 -0.07
CA CYS A 47 9.59 -15.20 1.25
C CYS A 47 10.08 -16.31 2.18
N GLN A 48 10.95 -15.95 3.11
CA GLN A 48 11.45 -16.81 4.17
C GLN A 48 11.23 -16.13 5.53
N VAL A 49 11.01 -16.95 6.55
CA VAL A 49 11.03 -16.55 7.96
C VAL A 49 12.35 -17.03 8.53
N LEU A 50 13.15 -16.11 9.03
CA LEU A 50 14.51 -16.33 9.54
C LEU A 50 14.53 -16.08 11.04
N ASN A 51 15.47 -16.70 11.74
CA ASN A 51 15.72 -16.39 13.14
C ASN A 51 16.42 -15.02 13.27
N LEU A 52 15.89 -14.12 14.10
CA LEU A 52 16.43 -12.77 14.29
C LEU A 52 17.84 -12.79 14.90
N ASN A 53 18.11 -13.73 15.81
CA ASN A 53 19.41 -13.87 16.46
C ASN A 53 20.46 -14.53 15.55
N ASN A 54 20.02 -15.23 14.50
CA ASN A 54 20.89 -15.79 13.47
C ASN A 54 20.17 -15.88 12.12
N ILE A 55 20.31 -14.85 11.28
CA ILE A 55 19.61 -14.72 9.99
C ILE A 55 19.99 -15.79 8.95
N THR A 56 21.01 -16.61 9.22
CA THR A 56 21.33 -17.78 8.38
C THR A 56 20.44 -18.98 8.69
N SER A 57 19.77 -18.98 9.85
CA SER A 57 18.84 -20.03 10.26
C SER A 57 17.44 -19.75 9.74
N VAL A 58 16.99 -20.58 8.80
CA VAL A 58 15.64 -20.50 8.22
C VAL A 58 14.65 -21.24 9.12
N ILE A 59 13.66 -20.52 9.65
CA ILE A 59 12.55 -21.07 10.44
C ILE A 59 11.49 -21.69 9.51
N SER A 60 11.16 -20.98 8.44
CA SER A 60 10.13 -21.40 7.48
C SER A 60 10.43 -20.81 6.10
N TYR A 61 10.08 -21.53 5.04
CA TYR A 61 10.22 -21.07 3.67
C TYR A 61 8.92 -21.29 2.90
N THR A 62 8.41 -20.22 2.29
CA THR A 62 7.17 -20.29 1.50
C THR A 62 7.49 -20.33 0.03
N GLN A 63 7.22 -21.49 -0.59
CA GLN A 63 7.42 -21.74 -2.02
C GLN A 63 6.25 -21.25 -2.90
N LYS A 64 5.54 -20.21 -2.45
CA LYS A 64 4.41 -19.60 -3.16
C LYS A 64 4.76 -18.14 -3.50
N PRO A 65 4.19 -17.58 -4.58
CA PRO A 65 4.31 -16.15 -4.86
C PRO A 65 3.67 -15.32 -3.73
N ILE A 66 4.44 -14.45 -3.08
CA ILE A 66 3.96 -13.58 -1.99
C ILE A 66 4.12 -12.10 -2.35
N VAL A 67 5.23 -11.74 -3.02
CA VAL A 67 5.57 -10.37 -3.43
C VAL A 67 5.82 -10.30 -4.95
N PRO A 68 6.02 -9.12 -5.56
CA PRO A 68 6.36 -9.01 -6.98
C PRO A 68 7.75 -9.61 -7.28
N ASN A 69 7.95 -10.14 -8.49
CA ASN A 69 9.20 -10.79 -8.93
C ASN A 69 10.11 -9.90 -9.77
N ASP A 70 9.84 -8.61 -9.83
CA ASP A 70 10.60 -7.60 -10.58
C ASP A 70 10.82 -6.36 -9.70
N GLU A 71 11.08 -5.21 -10.32
CA GLU A 71 11.29 -3.94 -9.64
C GLU A 71 9.99 -3.28 -9.12
N SER A 72 8.81 -3.86 -9.38
CA SER A 72 7.52 -3.32 -8.93
C SER A 72 7.47 -3.13 -7.41
N SER A 73 6.80 -2.07 -6.97
CA SER A 73 6.82 -1.68 -5.56
C SER A 73 6.20 -2.72 -4.62
N CYS A 74 6.77 -2.79 -3.41
CA CYS A 74 6.26 -3.63 -2.34
C CYS A 74 6.48 -2.92 -1.00
N VAL A 75 5.46 -2.95 -0.14
CA VAL A 75 5.49 -2.41 1.22
C VAL A 75 5.05 -3.52 2.16
N MET A 76 5.79 -3.72 3.24
CA MET A 76 5.51 -4.74 4.25
C MET A 76 5.64 -4.13 5.65
N PHE A 77 4.67 -4.39 6.52
CA PHE A 77 4.70 -3.95 7.92
C PHE A 77 3.82 -4.85 8.81
N LEU A 78 4.01 -4.75 10.12
CA LEU A 78 3.24 -5.50 11.12
C LEU A 78 2.13 -4.64 11.70
N ALA A 79 0.97 -5.25 11.88
CA ALA A 79 -0.14 -4.68 12.64
C ALA A 79 -1.05 -5.81 13.17
N PRO A 80 -1.91 -5.56 14.17
CA PRO A 80 -2.93 -6.53 14.55
C PRO A 80 -3.80 -6.94 13.35
N GLY A 81 -4.06 -8.23 13.20
CA GLY A 81 -4.92 -8.77 12.15
C GLY A 81 -6.32 -9.11 12.64
N ALA A 82 -7.08 -9.83 11.80
CA ALA A 82 -8.46 -10.18 12.10
C ALA A 82 -8.63 -11.17 13.26
N THR A 83 -7.56 -11.88 13.64
CA THR A 83 -7.49 -12.72 14.85
C THR A 83 -7.06 -11.94 16.10
N LYS A 84 -6.82 -10.63 15.97
CA LYS A 84 -6.17 -9.74 16.96
C LYS A 84 -4.69 -10.05 17.23
N GLU A 85 -4.17 -11.13 16.69
CA GLU A 85 -2.74 -11.45 16.70
C GLU A 85 -1.99 -10.57 15.68
N GLN A 86 -0.69 -10.40 15.89
CA GLN A 86 0.15 -9.66 14.96
C GLN A 86 0.16 -10.36 13.59
N SER A 87 -0.03 -9.58 12.54
CA SER A 87 -0.13 -10.07 11.17
C SER A 87 0.75 -9.23 10.24
N LEU A 88 1.26 -9.87 9.20
CA LEU A 88 2.02 -9.24 8.14
C LEU A 88 1.07 -8.63 7.11
N TYR A 89 1.09 -7.32 6.98
CA TYR A 89 0.40 -6.61 5.91
C TYR A 89 1.36 -6.37 4.75
N ILE A 90 0.90 -6.69 3.53
CA ILE A 90 1.67 -6.54 2.30
C ILE A 90 0.86 -5.75 1.29
N GLY A 91 1.44 -4.65 0.79
CA GLY A 91 1.01 -3.97 -0.42
C GLY A 91 1.97 -4.34 -1.55
N ALA A 92 1.46 -4.87 -2.66
CA ALA A 92 2.26 -5.38 -3.77
C ALA A 92 1.74 -4.87 -5.11
N GLU A 93 2.59 -4.22 -5.88
CA GLU A 93 2.27 -3.83 -7.25
C GLU A 93 2.30 -5.05 -8.18
N TYR A 94 1.32 -5.15 -9.08
CA TYR A 94 1.22 -6.30 -9.98
C TYR A 94 2.39 -6.31 -10.99
N SER A 95 3.16 -7.39 -10.99
CA SER A 95 4.22 -7.61 -11.99
C SER A 95 3.68 -8.28 -13.25
N ASN A 96 4.17 -7.84 -14.41
CA ASN A 96 3.90 -8.47 -15.70
C ASN A 96 5.00 -9.47 -16.12
N LEU A 97 5.97 -9.77 -15.25
CA LEU A 97 7.14 -10.56 -15.60
C LEU A 97 6.87 -12.08 -15.48
N GLY A 98 6.82 -12.75 -16.62
CA GLY A 98 6.68 -14.21 -16.70
C GLY A 98 5.24 -14.69 -16.82
N ASP A 99 5.00 -15.94 -16.45
CA ASP A 99 3.69 -16.58 -16.56
C ASP A 99 2.67 -15.93 -15.60
N MET A 100 1.57 -15.41 -16.20
CA MET A 100 0.50 -14.71 -15.49
C MET A 100 -0.18 -15.57 -14.42
N SER A 101 -0.24 -16.90 -14.60
CA SER A 101 -0.86 -17.80 -13.62
C SER A 101 -0.20 -17.72 -12.24
N TYR A 102 1.09 -17.36 -12.17
CA TYR A 102 1.80 -17.15 -10.91
C TYR A 102 1.72 -15.70 -10.43
N ARG A 103 1.70 -14.73 -11.36
CA ARG A 103 1.54 -13.30 -11.03
C ARG A 103 0.17 -13.05 -10.38
N ASP A 104 -0.85 -13.73 -10.88
CA ASP A 104 -2.23 -13.69 -10.41
C ASP A 104 -2.43 -14.15 -8.96
N LEU A 105 -1.48 -14.92 -8.42
CA LEU A 105 -1.51 -15.40 -7.04
C LEU A 105 -1.10 -14.32 -6.04
N VAL A 106 -0.42 -13.26 -6.49
CA VAL A 106 0.04 -12.15 -5.66
C VAL A 106 -1.06 -11.08 -5.59
N PRO A 107 -1.76 -10.96 -4.44
CA PRO A 107 -2.78 -9.92 -4.28
C PRO A 107 -2.13 -8.55 -4.11
N SER A 108 -2.84 -7.51 -4.54
CA SER A 108 -2.37 -6.13 -4.36
C SER A 108 -2.29 -5.70 -2.89
N ILE A 109 -3.20 -6.18 -2.03
CA ILE A 109 -3.13 -5.99 -0.58
C ILE A 109 -3.42 -7.33 0.07
N SER A 110 -2.67 -7.72 1.10
CA SER A 110 -2.98 -8.91 1.91
C SER A 110 -2.59 -8.75 3.37
N SER A 111 -3.29 -9.49 4.24
CA SER A 111 -2.89 -9.74 5.63
C SER A 111 -2.63 -11.23 5.82
N ARG A 112 -1.45 -11.57 6.35
CA ARG A 112 -0.91 -12.92 6.42
C ARG A 112 -0.38 -13.24 7.82
N HIS A 113 -0.46 -14.52 8.19
CA HIS A 113 0.18 -15.07 9.39
C HIS A 113 1.70 -14.97 9.26
N LEU A 114 2.40 -14.58 10.33
CA LEU A 114 3.86 -14.34 10.28
C LEU A 114 4.68 -15.60 10.02
N LYS A 115 4.29 -16.72 10.64
CA LYS A 115 5.04 -17.99 10.54
C LYS A 115 4.79 -18.75 9.23
N THR A 116 3.53 -18.79 8.78
CA THR A 116 3.11 -19.58 7.62
C THR A 116 3.03 -18.76 6.34
N LEU A 117 2.91 -17.44 6.43
CA LEU A 117 2.66 -16.51 5.33
C LEU A 117 1.36 -16.80 4.54
N GLU A 118 0.50 -17.67 5.08
CA GLU A 118 -0.86 -17.87 4.58
C GLU A 118 -1.75 -16.69 4.98
N PHE A 119 -2.86 -16.50 4.26
CA PHE A 119 -3.84 -15.48 4.61
C PHE A 119 -4.36 -15.69 6.03
N VAL A 120 -4.49 -14.61 6.79
CA VAL A 120 -5.02 -14.65 8.18
C VAL A 120 -6.39 -15.30 8.22
N HIS A 121 -7.24 -14.99 7.24
CA HIS A 121 -8.54 -15.62 7.05
C HIS A 121 -8.75 -15.99 5.58
N ARG A 122 -9.36 -17.16 5.33
CA ARG A 122 -9.80 -17.63 4.02
C ARG A 122 -10.92 -18.65 4.19
N ASP A 123 -12.03 -18.45 3.50
CA ASP A 123 -13.17 -19.37 3.40
C ASP A 123 -13.82 -19.25 2.01
N SER A 124 -15.06 -19.76 1.87
CA SER A 124 -15.84 -19.66 0.62
C SER A 124 -16.34 -18.25 0.31
N GLU A 125 -16.43 -17.37 1.31
CA GLU A 125 -16.91 -15.99 1.13
C GLU A 125 -15.79 -15.02 0.74
N GLY A 126 -14.55 -15.33 1.12
CA GLY A 126 -13.41 -14.51 0.76
C GLY A 126 -12.14 -14.82 1.54
N ALA A 127 -11.24 -13.85 1.58
CA ALA A 127 -10.00 -13.92 2.33
C ALA A 127 -9.52 -12.51 2.70
N THR A 128 -8.54 -12.42 3.59
CA THR A 128 -7.85 -11.16 3.95
C THR A 128 -6.93 -10.67 2.83
N ARG A 129 -7.51 -10.37 1.67
CA ARG A 129 -6.80 -9.91 0.47
C ARG A 129 -7.68 -9.02 -0.42
N MET A 130 -7.03 -8.16 -1.20
CA MET A 130 -7.63 -7.44 -2.32
C MET A 130 -6.82 -7.65 -3.59
N VAL A 131 -7.53 -7.84 -4.71
CA VAL A 131 -6.93 -8.11 -6.01
C VAL A 131 -7.56 -7.19 -7.04
N VAL A 132 -6.72 -6.45 -7.76
CA VAL A 132 -7.18 -5.64 -8.89
C VAL A 132 -7.83 -6.57 -9.91
N LYS A 133 -8.98 -6.15 -10.44
CA LYS A 133 -9.75 -6.92 -11.43
C LYS A 133 -8.87 -7.46 -12.55
N ALA A 134 -9.20 -8.67 -13.00
CA ALA A 134 -8.36 -9.43 -13.91
C ALA A 134 -8.08 -8.69 -15.22
N GLU A 135 -9.08 -7.97 -15.71
CA GLU A 135 -9.06 -7.16 -16.92
C GLU A 135 -8.32 -5.82 -16.77
N LEU A 136 -7.93 -5.42 -15.55
CA LEU A 136 -7.26 -4.13 -15.29
C LEU A 136 -5.82 -4.28 -14.76
N ARG A 137 -5.48 -5.36 -14.04
CA ARG A 137 -4.22 -5.49 -13.28
C ARG A 137 -2.92 -5.35 -14.09
N SER A 138 -2.94 -5.65 -15.39
CA SER A 138 -1.78 -5.49 -16.27
C SER A 138 -1.45 -4.02 -16.57
N GLU A 139 -2.45 -3.14 -16.57
CA GLU A 139 -2.35 -1.72 -16.95
C GLU A 139 -2.54 -0.77 -15.75
N PHE A 140 -3.49 -1.07 -14.86
CA PHE A 140 -3.76 -0.31 -13.65
C PHE A 140 -2.78 -0.69 -12.53
N LYS A 141 -1.57 -0.10 -12.61
CA LYS A 141 -0.51 -0.31 -11.61
C LYS A 141 -0.72 0.56 -10.37
N ILE A 142 -0.83 -0.08 -9.22
CA ILE A 142 -0.88 0.58 -7.92
C ILE A 142 0.52 0.54 -7.31
N LYS A 143 1.24 1.65 -7.34
CA LYS A 143 2.55 1.76 -6.70
C LYS A 143 2.38 2.02 -5.22
N PHE A 144 2.86 1.12 -4.36
CA PHE A 144 2.83 1.30 -2.91
C PHE A 144 4.04 2.11 -2.46
N VAL A 145 3.79 3.26 -1.83
CA VAL A 145 4.84 4.19 -1.37
C VAL A 145 5.16 3.96 0.10
N SER A 146 4.14 3.74 0.93
CA SER A 146 4.29 3.50 2.36
C SER A 146 3.06 2.81 2.93
N GLY A 147 3.21 2.23 4.13
CA GLY A 147 2.15 1.58 4.87
C GLY A 147 2.45 1.57 6.36
N PHE A 148 1.42 1.73 7.17
CA PHE A 148 1.53 1.84 8.63
C PHE A 148 0.20 1.51 9.30
N SER A 149 0.22 1.26 10.60
CA SER A 149 -0.99 1.15 11.42
C SER A 149 -1.21 2.38 12.28
N TYR A 150 -2.46 2.77 12.46
CA TYR A 150 -2.85 3.83 13.38
C TYR A 150 -4.30 3.62 13.83
N ASN A 151 -4.55 3.76 15.14
CA ASN A 151 -5.89 3.74 15.73
C ASN A 151 -6.83 2.60 15.27
N GLY A 152 -6.33 1.36 15.22
CA GLY A 152 -7.13 0.18 14.83
C GLY A 152 -7.31 -0.02 13.32
N TYR A 153 -6.69 0.83 12.49
CA TYR A 153 -6.66 0.70 11.04
C TYR A 153 -5.24 0.47 10.53
N VAL A 154 -5.14 -0.14 9.35
CA VAL A 154 -3.94 -0.09 8.53
C VAL A 154 -4.15 0.88 7.37
N TYR A 155 -3.11 1.60 7.01
CA TYR A 155 -3.13 2.59 5.95
C TYR A 155 -2.08 2.25 4.90
N PHE A 156 -2.40 2.54 3.64
CA PHE A 156 -1.44 2.51 2.53
C PHE A 156 -1.47 3.84 1.80
N VAL A 157 -0.30 4.39 1.51
CA VAL A 157 -0.15 5.52 0.59
C VAL A 157 0.30 4.98 -0.75
N THR A 158 -0.46 5.29 -1.80
CA THR A 158 -0.25 4.75 -3.14
C THR A 158 -0.19 5.85 -4.19
N THR A 159 0.58 5.59 -5.24
CA THR A 159 0.55 6.36 -6.49
C THR A 159 -0.06 5.46 -7.56
N GLN A 160 -1.19 5.87 -8.13
CA GLN A 160 -1.97 5.03 -9.05
C GLN A 160 -2.70 5.88 -10.10
N PRO A 161 -3.13 5.31 -11.24
CA PRO A 161 -3.96 6.03 -12.19
C PRO A 161 -5.27 6.51 -11.54
N LYS A 162 -5.71 7.72 -11.89
CA LYS A 162 -6.92 8.34 -11.34
C LYS A 162 -8.17 7.48 -11.53
N SER A 163 -8.27 6.80 -12.66
CA SER A 163 -9.33 5.85 -12.99
C SER A 163 -8.79 4.82 -13.99
N PRO A 164 -9.48 3.70 -14.23
CA PRO A 164 -9.08 2.70 -15.23
C PRO A 164 -8.89 3.25 -16.65
N LYS A 165 -9.46 4.42 -16.96
CA LYS A 165 -9.37 5.07 -18.28
C LYS A 165 -8.42 6.27 -18.31
N SER A 166 -7.83 6.63 -17.16
CA SER A 166 -6.96 7.79 -17.05
C SER A 166 -5.49 7.38 -17.07
N LYS A 167 -4.66 8.17 -17.74
CA LYS A 167 -3.20 8.08 -17.65
C LYS A 167 -2.61 8.98 -16.55
N GLU A 168 -3.39 9.95 -16.06
CA GLU A 168 -3.01 10.84 -14.97
C GLU A 168 -2.85 10.02 -13.69
N LYS A 169 -1.66 10.08 -13.08
CA LYS A 169 -1.39 9.47 -11.79
C LYS A 169 -1.75 10.42 -10.65
N VAL A 170 -2.32 9.86 -9.60
CA VAL A 170 -2.70 10.57 -8.38
C VAL A 170 -2.17 9.82 -7.16
N THR A 171 -1.98 10.55 -6.06
CA THR A 171 -1.69 9.96 -4.77
C THR A 171 -3.00 9.67 -4.04
N ARG A 172 -3.15 8.47 -3.49
CA ARG A 172 -4.24 8.14 -2.56
C ARG A 172 -3.69 7.66 -1.24
N ILE A 173 -4.46 7.89 -0.18
CA ILE A 173 -4.33 7.17 1.07
C ILE A 173 -5.56 6.29 1.22
N SER A 174 -5.33 5.00 1.44
CA SER A 174 -6.38 4.04 1.77
C SER A 174 -6.29 3.60 3.21
N ARG A 175 -7.42 3.20 3.79
CA ARG A 175 -7.49 2.59 5.11
C ARG A 175 -8.32 1.33 5.11
N LEU A 176 -8.03 0.45 6.07
CA LEU A 176 -8.68 -0.84 6.24
C LEU A 176 -8.75 -1.18 7.74
N CYS A 177 -9.89 -1.67 8.22
CA CYS A 177 -9.99 -2.14 9.62
C CYS A 177 -9.09 -3.37 9.83
N THR A 178 -8.30 -3.36 10.90
CA THR A 178 -7.47 -4.52 11.31
C THR A 178 -8.32 -5.78 11.56
N GLY A 179 -9.52 -5.61 12.13
CA GLY A 179 -10.45 -6.70 12.44
C GLY A 179 -11.24 -7.28 11.25
N ASP A 180 -11.06 -6.77 10.04
CA ASP A 180 -11.87 -7.15 8.89
C ASP A 180 -11.29 -8.37 8.15
N LYS A 181 -12.03 -9.48 8.20
CA LYS A 181 -11.67 -10.77 7.59
C LYS A 181 -11.79 -10.80 6.06
N TYR A 182 -12.55 -9.86 5.49
CA TYR A 182 -12.93 -9.88 4.07
C TYR A 182 -12.49 -8.61 3.33
N PHE A 183 -11.86 -7.68 4.03
CA PHE A 183 -11.40 -6.39 3.52
C PHE A 183 -12.51 -5.51 2.92
N ARG A 184 -13.76 -5.67 3.41
CA ARG A 184 -14.94 -4.88 2.99
C ARG A 184 -14.94 -3.46 3.54
N SER A 185 -14.10 -3.17 4.52
CA SER A 185 -13.89 -1.85 5.13
C SER A 185 -12.83 -1.00 4.41
N TYR A 186 -12.30 -1.47 3.27
CA TYR A 186 -11.35 -0.71 2.47
C TYR A 186 -12.00 0.57 1.93
N ILE A 187 -11.35 1.70 2.15
CA ILE A 187 -11.76 3.00 1.62
C ILE A 187 -10.50 3.71 1.14
N GLU A 188 -10.59 4.43 0.03
CA GLU A 188 -9.51 5.29 -0.45
C GLU A 188 -9.99 6.73 -0.67
N ILE A 189 -9.13 7.67 -0.30
CA ILE A 189 -9.33 9.11 -0.53
C ILE A 189 -8.09 9.70 -1.21
N PRO A 190 -8.25 10.73 -2.06
CA PRO A 190 -7.11 11.42 -2.66
C PRO A 190 -6.32 12.22 -1.62
N LEU A 191 -4.99 12.18 -1.76
CA LEU A 191 -4.05 12.95 -0.97
C LEU A 191 -3.42 14.01 -1.88
N GLU A 192 -3.81 15.27 -1.71
CA GLU A 192 -3.35 16.37 -2.57
C GLU A 192 -2.43 17.32 -1.79
N CYS A 193 -1.35 17.73 -2.45
CA CYS A 193 -0.40 18.72 -1.95
C CYS A 193 -0.54 19.97 -2.80
N GLN A 194 -1.27 20.96 -2.30
CA GLN A 194 -1.48 22.22 -3.01
C GLN A 194 -0.36 23.20 -2.64
N ASP A 195 0.58 23.40 -3.56
CA ASP A 195 1.38 24.61 -3.57
C ASP A 195 0.61 25.61 -4.43
N GLY A 196 0.11 26.73 -3.87
CA GLY A 196 -0.88 27.63 -4.49
C GLY A 196 -0.50 28.30 -5.83
N LEU A 197 0.49 27.75 -6.54
CA LEU A 197 1.14 28.22 -7.76
C LEU A 197 1.18 27.16 -8.88
N SER A 198 0.89 25.88 -8.62
CA SER A 198 1.08 24.78 -9.60
C SER A 198 -0.20 23.96 -9.83
N THR A 199 -0.57 23.79 -11.10
CA THR A 199 -1.66 22.90 -11.55
C THR A 199 -1.20 21.51 -11.97
N ASN A 200 0.11 21.23 -11.90
CA ASN A 200 0.65 19.95 -12.35
C ASN A 200 0.34 18.84 -11.34
N PRO A 201 -0.12 17.65 -11.78
CA PRO A 201 -0.38 16.54 -10.89
C PRO A 201 0.93 16.10 -10.23
N MET A 202 0.93 16.07 -8.90
CA MET A 202 2.06 15.61 -8.10
C MET A 202 1.76 14.25 -7.46
N VAL A 203 2.78 13.40 -7.42
CA VAL A 203 2.69 12.04 -6.90
C VAL A 203 3.69 11.84 -5.77
N ALA A 204 3.26 11.10 -4.74
CA ALA A 204 4.10 10.81 -3.59
C ALA A 204 5.32 9.97 -3.98
N GLN A 205 6.48 10.38 -3.46
CA GLN A 205 7.75 9.67 -3.60
C GLN A 205 8.19 9.02 -2.29
N ALA A 206 8.02 9.71 -1.16
CA ALA A 206 8.28 9.16 0.16
C ALA A 206 7.29 9.69 1.19
N VAL A 207 7.07 8.90 2.23
CA VAL A 207 6.18 9.22 3.35
C VAL A 207 6.92 8.93 4.64
N SER A 208 6.83 9.84 5.60
CA SER A 208 7.33 9.65 6.96
C SER A 208 6.24 9.91 8.00
N ARG A 209 6.23 9.11 9.05
CA ARG A 209 5.32 9.27 10.20
C ARG A 209 5.89 10.28 11.18
N MET A 210 5.05 11.21 11.65
CA MET A 210 5.32 12.09 12.78
C MET A 210 4.73 11.50 14.06
N GLY A 211 5.18 10.31 14.45
CA GLY A 211 4.55 9.56 15.53
C GLY A 211 3.06 9.33 15.23
N ASP A 212 2.20 9.77 16.15
CA ASP A 212 0.75 9.69 16.02
C ASP A 212 0.09 10.97 15.47
N ASP A 213 0.85 12.07 15.35
CA ASP A 213 0.30 13.39 15.03
C ASP A 213 -0.02 13.56 13.54
N GLY A 214 0.77 12.94 12.67
CA GLY A 214 0.64 13.20 11.24
C GLY A 214 1.57 12.42 10.31
N LEU A 215 1.46 12.77 9.05
CA LEU A 215 2.25 12.29 7.93
C LEU A 215 2.97 13.47 7.29
N VAL A 216 4.24 13.28 6.96
CA VAL A 216 4.95 14.14 6.01
C VAL A 216 5.15 13.37 4.73
N VAL A 217 4.75 13.98 3.62
CA VAL A 217 4.81 13.35 2.30
C VAL A 217 5.59 14.26 1.36
N SER A 218 6.63 13.71 0.74
CA SER A 218 7.30 14.35 -0.39
C SER A 218 6.61 13.97 -1.69
N PHE A 219 6.33 14.98 -2.48
CA PHE A 219 5.70 14.86 -3.78
C PHE A 219 6.66 15.33 -4.87
N SER A 220 6.66 14.65 -5.99
CA SER A 220 7.28 15.13 -7.23
C SER A 220 6.22 15.24 -8.32
N PRO A 221 6.46 16.01 -9.39
CA PRO A 221 5.58 16.02 -10.53
C PRO A 221 5.53 14.63 -11.17
N ASP A 222 4.39 14.26 -11.76
CA ASP A 222 4.35 13.07 -12.62
C ASP A 222 5.33 13.27 -13.80
N SER A 223 6.00 12.20 -14.23
CA SER A 223 7.00 12.24 -15.30
C SER A 223 6.48 12.81 -16.63
N SER A 224 5.15 12.80 -16.80
CA SER A 224 4.44 13.38 -17.95
C SER A 224 4.35 14.92 -17.93
N SER A 225 4.64 15.56 -16.79
CA SER A 225 4.39 17.00 -16.59
C SER A 225 5.54 17.92 -17.03
N GLY A 226 6.74 17.38 -17.29
CA GLY A 226 7.94 18.16 -17.64
C GLY A 226 8.48 19.08 -16.52
N SER A 227 7.81 19.14 -15.37
CA SER A 227 8.24 19.92 -14.20
C SER A 227 9.24 19.13 -13.34
N LYS A 228 10.14 19.84 -12.66
CA LYS A 228 11.09 19.29 -11.68
C LYS A 228 10.83 19.76 -10.24
N ALA A 229 9.76 20.51 -10.02
CA ALA A 229 9.46 21.10 -8.72
C ALA A 229 8.82 20.08 -7.78
N SER A 230 9.47 19.81 -6.64
CA SER A 230 8.95 18.94 -5.58
C SER A 230 8.30 19.74 -4.47
N ALA A 231 7.37 19.13 -3.77
CA ALA A 231 6.67 19.73 -2.63
C ALA A 231 6.71 18.79 -1.42
N LEU A 232 6.77 19.39 -0.23
CA LEU A 232 6.68 18.69 1.05
C LEU A 232 5.40 19.15 1.74
N CYS A 233 4.51 18.21 1.98
CA CYS A 233 3.21 18.46 2.61
C CYS A 233 3.05 17.66 3.89
N MET A 234 2.46 18.30 4.89
CA MET A 234 2.14 17.68 6.17
C MET A 234 0.63 17.51 6.30
N TYR A 235 0.22 16.34 6.75
CA TYR A 235 -1.18 15.96 6.98
C TYR A 235 -1.33 15.51 8.43
N ARG A 236 -2.26 16.09 9.16
CA ARG A 236 -2.61 15.60 10.50
C ARG A 236 -3.47 14.34 10.38
N MET A 237 -3.22 13.34 11.21
CA MET A 237 -4.02 12.11 11.19
C MET A 237 -5.48 12.36 11.54
N GLU A 238 -5.76 13.27 12.48
CA GLU A 238 -7.11 13.69 12.84
C GLU A 238 -7.91 14.20 11.62
N ASN A 239 -7.27 15.00 10.75
CA ASN A 239 -7.91 15.52 9.55
C ASN A 239 -8.17 14.40 8.52
N ILE A 240 -7.22 13.48 8.36
CA ILE A 240 -7.39 12.30 7.50
C ILE A 240 -8.58 11.46 7.97
N ASP A 241 -8.65 11.16 9.27
CA ASP A 241 -9.73 10.37 9.86
C ASP A 241 -11.08 11.06 9.72
N LYS A 242 -11.12 12.39 9.89
CA LYS A 242 -12.32 13.20 9.64
C LYS A 242 -12.80 13.08 8.19
N VAL A 243 -11.91 13.20 7.20
CA VAL A 243 -12.28 13.07 5.79
C VAL A 243 -12.81 11.66 5.49
N PHE A 244 -12.18 10.61 6.03
CA PHE A 244 -12.73 9.27 5.89
C PHE A 244 -14.12 9.11 6.54
N ALA A 245 -14.34 9.68 7.72
CA ALA A 245 -15.63 9.64 8.40
C ALA A 245 -16.71 10.37 7.58
N GLU A 246 -16.39 11.55 7.06
CA GLU A 246 -17.27 12.32 6.17
C GLU A 246 -17.59 11.56 4.89
N THR A 247 -16.59 10.92 4.27
CA THR A 247 -16.76 10.03 3.10
C THR A 247 -17.76 8.92 3.35
N ILE A 248 -17.68 8.26 4.51
CA ILE A 248 -18.63 7.20 4.92
C ILE A 248 -20.03 7.79 5.12
N GLN A 249 -20.14 8.89 5.85
CA GLN A 249 -21.43 9.54 6.13
C GLN A 249 -22.12 10.03 4.85
N ASN A 250 -21.36 10.61 3.93
CA ASN A 250 -21.87 11.03 2.63
C ASN A 250 -22.43 9.85 1.85
N CYS A 251 -21.75 8.70 1.86
CA CYS A 251 -22.26 7.49 1.23
C CYS A 251 -23.55 6.99 1.88
N TYR A 252 -23.63 6.97 3.21
CA TYR A 252 -24.87 6.62 3.93
C TYR A 252 -26.01 7.63 3.72
N ASN A 253 -25.69 8.86 3.32
CA ASN A 253 -26.67 9.85 2.89
C ASN A 253 -27.13 9.68 1.44
N GLY A 254 -26.58 8.70 0.71
CA GLY A 254 -26.85 8.41 -0.70
C GLY A 254 -26.00 9.23 -1.68
N GLN A 255 -24.90 9.83 -1.22
CA GLN A 255 -24.04 10.69 -2.03
C GLN A 255 -22.77 9.96 -2.46
N GLY A 256 -22.38 10.11 -3.72
CA GLY A 256 -21.16 9.51 -4.27
C GLY A 256 -21.35 8.06 -4.71
N LYS A 257 -20.23 7.32 -4.76
CA LYS A 257 -20.18 5.95 -5.27
C LYS A 257 -19.44 5.03 -4.31
N VAL A 258 -19.88 3.80 -4.32
CA VAL A 258 -19.18 2.63 -3.80
C VAL A 258 -18.22 2.15 -4.89
N GLY A 259 -17.04 1.71 -4.51
CA GLY A 259 -15.91 1.41 -5.38
C GLY A 259 -14.67 1.07 -4.53
N PRO A 260 -13.45 1.04 -5.10
CA PRO A 260 -13.08 1.69 -6.35
C PRO A 260 -13.19 0.77 -7.57
N ALA A 261 -13.35 1.36 -8.76
CA ALA A 261 -13.61 0.65 -10.01
C ALA A 261 -12.61 -0.48 -10.34
N HIS A 262 -11.37 -0.35 -9.85
CA HIS A 262 -10.29 -1.31 -10.07
C HIS A 262 -10.38 -2.55 -9.17
N TYR A 263 -11.12 -2.49 -8.07
CA TYR A 263 -11.39 -3.64 -7.19
C TYR A 263 -12.80 -4.20 -7.38
N GLU A 264 -13.80 -3.33 -7.55
CA GLU A 264 -15.20 -3.74 -7.69
C GLU A 264 -15.95 -2.87 -8.69
N ASN A 265 -17.18 -3.26 -9.03
CA ASN A 265 -18.02 -2.44 -9.90
C ASN A 265 -18.53 -1.23 -9.13
N GLU A 266 -18.35 -0.05 -9.72
CA GLU A 266 -18.88 1.16 -9.11
C GLU A 266 -20.41 1.07 -9.04
N ARG A 267 -20.96 1.39 -7.86
CA ARG A 267 -22.41 1.49 -7.66
C ARG A 267 -22.74 2.76 -6.89
N THR A 268 -23.91 3.32 -7.10
CA THR A 268 -24.34 4.51 -6.36
C THR A 268 -24.44 4.19 -4.88
N CYS A 269 -23.96 5.11 -4.04
CA CYS A 269 -24.12 5.00 -2.59
C CYS A 269 -25.60 4.88 -2.22
N MET A 270 -25.90 3.95 -1.32
CA MET A 270 -27.28 3.69 -0.87
C MET A 270 -27.58 4.48 0.39
N ARG A 271 -28.65 5.28 0.37
CA ARG A 271 -29.10 6.01 1.54
C ARG A 271 -29.62 5.03 2.59
N THR A 272 -29.03 5.04 3.79
CA THR A 272 -29.50 4.24 4.94
C THR A 272 -30.30 5.13 5.89
N VAL A 273 -31.51 4.71 6.25
CA VAL A 273 -32.42 5.49 7.12
C VAL A 273 -32.15 5.26 8.62
N SER A 274 -31.17 4.42 8.97
CA SER A 274 -30.81 4.12 10.36
C SER A 274 -29.80 5.13 10.89
N VAL A 275 -30.17 5.83 11.96
CA VAL A 275 -29.33 6.77 12.73
C VAL A 275 -28.05 6.05 13.19
N VAL A 276 -26.89 6.40 12.62
CA VAL A 276 -25.60 5.97 13.15
C VAL A 276 -25.36 6.73 14.44
N THR A 277 -25.69 6.11 15.58
CA THR A 277 -25.30 6.61 16.90
C THR A 277 -23.79 6.40 17.04
N THR A 278 -23.05 7.44 17.43
CA THR A 278 -21.58 7.55 17.44
C THR A 278 -20.85 6.66 18.47
N THR A 279 -21.39 5.51 18.84
CA THR A 279 -20.77 4.59 19.81
C THR A 279 -21.12 3.14 19.53
N THR A 280 -20.60 2.56 18.45
CA THR A 280 -20.54 1.10 18.33
C THR A 280 -19.28 0.64 17.61
N THR A 281 -18.51 -0.14 18.36
CA THR A 281 -17.43 -1.00 17.91
C THR A 281 -17.72 -1.70 16.58
N ALA A 282 -16.76 -1.59 15.66
CA ALA A 282 -16.52 -2.43 14.48
C ALA A 282 -17.48 -3.61 14.25
N ALA A 283 -18.66 -3.36 13.70
CA ALA A 283 -19.48 -4.38 13.08
C ALA A 283 -20.37 -3.73 12.02
N VAL A 284 -20.33 -4.26 10.80
CA VAL A 284 -21.16 -3.88 9.64
C VAL A 284 -20.75 -2.61 8.87
N ALA A 285 -19.48 -2.55 8.45
CA ALA A 285 -19.13 -1.82 7.22
C ALA A 285 -18.95 -2.85 6.09
N THR A 286 -20.04 -3.17 5.39
CA THR A 286 -20.09 -4.23 4.37
C THR A 286 -19.74 -3.74 2.97
N THR A 287 -19.09 -2.60 2.81
CA THR A 287 -18.95 -1.96 1.49
C THR A 287 -17.72 -1.07 1.39
N THR A 288 -16.93 -1.33 0.34
CA THR A 288 -15.78 -0.53 -0.08
C THR A 288 -16.29 0.83 -0.61
N ILE A 289 -15.83 1.97 -0.10
CA ILE A 289 -16.37 3.29 -0.51
C ILE A 289 -15.30 4.07 -1.27
N THR A 290 -15.68 4.80 -2.32
CA THR A 290 -14.75 5.68 -3.08
C THR A 290 -15.38 7.05 -3.29
N THR A 291 -14.73 8.10 -2.81
CA THR A 291 -15.24 9.47 -2.95
C THR A 291 -14.20 10.44 -3.49
N THR A 292 -14.68 11.55 -4.01
CA THR A 292 -13.89 12.71 -4.48
C THR A 292 -13.54 13.71 -3.37
N THR A 293 -13.88 13.44 -2.10
CA THR A 293 -13.56 14.34 -0.98
C THR A 293 -12.05 14.36 -0.74
N THR A 294 -11.43 15.51 -0.93
CA THR A 294 -9.97 15.68 -0.86
C THR A 294 -9.53 16.06 0.55
N THR A 295 -8.43 15.46 1.03
CA THR A 295 -7.74 15.98 2.22
C THR A 295 -6.75 17.06 1.79
N THR A 296 -6.99 18.30 2.19
CA THR A 296 -6.07 19.43 1.93
C THR A 296 -4.94 19.44 2.97
N ALA A 297 -3.70 19.49 2.50
CA ALA A 297 -2.51 19.55 3.35
C ALA A 297 -2.16 20.98 3.79
N ILE A 298 -1.29 21.10 4.79
CA ILE A 298 -0.49 22.32 4.99
C ILE A 298 0.85 22.10 4.28
N THR A 299 1.13 22.92 3.27
CA THR A 299 2.40 22.90 2.54
C THR A 299 3.50 23.48 3.42
N THR A 300 4.50 22.66 3.76
CA THR A 300 5.57 23.05 4.68
C THR A 300 6.80 23.58 3.96
N THR A 301 7.08 23.11 2.75
CA THR A 301 8.23 23.56 1.95
C THR A 301 8.03 23.17 0.48
N THR A 302 8.40 24.04 -0.46
CA THR A 302 8.47 23.73 -1.89
C THR A 302 9.85 24.00 -2.46
N THR A 303 10.30 23.10 -3.34
CA THR A 303 11.66 23.09 -3.89
C THR A 303 11.56 23.01 -5.40
N THR A 304 12.01 24.05 -6.10
CA THR A 304 11.79 24.19 -7.55
C THR A 304 12.86 23.52 -8.43
N THR A 305 13.94 23.00 -7.84
CA THR A 305 15.14 22.57 -8.58
C THR A 305 15.44 21.09 -8.54
N THR A 306 14.81 20.29 -7.66
CA THR A 306 15.20 18.88 -7.45
C THR A 306 14.05 17.95 -7.05
N THR A 307 14.19 16.67 -7.41
CA THR A 307 13.27 15.58 -7.04
C THR A 307 13.62 15.01 -5.66
N THR A 308 12.76 15.21 -4.66
CA THR A 308 12.96 14.58 -3.35
C THR A 308 12.63 13.09 -3.42
N THR A 309 13.58 12.23 -3.03
CA THR A 309 13.44 10.76 -3.14
C THR A 309 13.26 10.07 -1.80
N THR A 310 13.65 10.71 -0.70
CA THR A 310 13.46 10.17 0.66
C THR A 310 13.06 11.27 1.63
N THR A 311 12.23 10.92 2.60
CA THR A 311 11.74 11.81 3.65
C THR A 311 11.79 11.07 4.96
N THR A 312 12.48 11.63 5.95
CA THR A 312 12.55 11.09 7.31
C THR A 312 12.20 12.18 8.29
N THR A 313 11.29 11.90 9.21
CA THR A 313 10.91 12.84 10.26
C THR A 313 11.34 12.30 11.62
N THR A 314 11.94 13.17 12.42
CA THR A 314 12.37 12.90 13.80
C THR A 314 11.76 13.95 14.71
N THR A 315 11.12 13.50 15.79
CA THR A 315 10.48 14.40 16.75
C THR A 315 11.22 14.31 18.08
N ASN A 316 11.82 15.43 18.49
CA ASN A 316 12.34 15.62 19.84
C ASN A 316 11.31 16.41 20.66
N THR A 317 11.47 16.47 21.99
CA THR A 317 10.48 17.06 22.92
C THR A 317 10.01 18.48 22.56
N ASN A 318 10.82 19.26 21.84
CA ASN A 318 10.51 20.65 21.50
C ASN A 318 10.35 20.92 20.00
N HIS A 319 10.81 20.01 19.12
CA HIS A 319 10.89 20.25 17.68
C HIS A 319 10.73 18.97 16.86
N THR A 320 9.99 19.08 15.75
CA THR A 320 9.97 18.09 14.68
C THR A 320 10.92 18.51 13.57
N THR A 321 11.92 17.68 13.29
CA THR A 321 12.88 17.88 12.20
C THR A 321 12.58 16.89 11.09
N THR A 322 12.28 17.39 9.89
CA THR A 322 12.15 16.57 8.68
C THR A 322 13.38 16.75 7.81
N THR A 323 14.06 15.65 7.54
CA THR A 323 15.22 15.57 6.64
C THR A 323 14.79 14.95 5.31
N ASN A 324 15.05 15.67 4.23
CA ASN A 324 14.85 15.19 2.87
C ASN A 324 16.21 14.91 2.23
N THR A 325 16.40 13.71 1.69
CA THR A 325 17.57 13.44 0.84
C THR A 325 17.11 13.40 -0.60
N THR A 326 17.71 14.27 -1.40
CA THR A 326 17.57 14.29 -2.85
C THR A 326 18.65 13.40 -3.45
N ILE A 327 18.28 12.30 -4.10
CA ILE A 327 19.23 11.55 -4.92
C ILE A 327 19.27 12.22 -6.29
N THR A 328 20.31 13.00 -6.55
CA THR A 328 20.62 13.47 -7.90
C THR A 328 21.18 12.27 -8.67
N THR A 329 20.34 11.56 -9.42
CA THR A 329 20.85 10.59 -10.39
C THR A 329 21.57 11.36 -11.49
N THR A 330 22.89 11.53 -11.34
CA THR A 330 23.76 11.84 -12.48
C THR A 330 23.76 10.61 -13.37
N THR A 331 22.97 10.65 -14.44
CA THR A 331 23.14 9.75 -15.57
C THR A 331 24.53 10.02 -16.14
N THR A 332 25.45 9.07 -15.92
CA THR A 332 26.72 8.96 -16.67
C THR A 332 26.47 8.23 -17.97
#